data_AF-A0A0F4QT38-F1
#
_entry.id   AF-A0A0F4QT38-F1
#
_cell.length_a   1.000
_cell.length_b   1.000
_cell.length_c   1.000
_cell.angle_alpha   90.00
_cell.angle_beta   90.00
_cell.angle_gamma   90.00
#
_symmetry.space_group_name_H-M   'P 1'
#
loop_
_entity.id
_entity.type
_entity.pdbx_description
1 polymer ?
#
loop_
_entity_poly.entity_id
_entity_poly.type
_entity_poly.pdbx_seq_one_letter_code
_entity_poly.pdbx_strand_id
1 'polypeptide(L)' 'MKKYSSNKDIHKLVCRLIRDKWRFKHLKKHGSVCSPKGKQLTVPSSPSDRRAYMNFYKDIQRLS' A
#
# COMPACT_ATOMS: atom_id res chain seq x y z
N MET A 1 -16.04 -3.79 -5.51
CA MET A 1 -14.84 -2.94 -5.44
C MET A 1 -13.63 -3.78 -5.05
N LYS A 2 -12.49 -3.69 -5.75
CA LYS A 2 -11.27 -4.39 -5.36
C LYS A 2 -10.73 -3.79 -4.06
N LYS A 3 -10.65 -4.60 -3.01
CA LYS A 3 -10.12 -4.17 -1.71
C LYS A 3 -8.63 -4.52 -1.62
N TYR A 4 -7.79 -3.49 -1.46
CA TYR A 4 -6.32 -3.65 -1.38
C TYR A 4 -5.82 -4.04 0.02
N SER A 5 -6.57 -3.67 1.06
CA SER A 5 -6.29 -4.01 2.46
C SER A 5 -7.60 -4.02 3.25
N SER A 6 -7.70 -4.85 4.29
CA SER A 6 -8.83 -4.87 5.22
C SER A 6 -8.91 -3.57 6.04
N ASN A 7 -7.75 -2.94 6.29
CA ASN A 7 -7.63 -1.65 6.97
C ASN A 7 -8.06 -0.52 6.02
N LYS A 8 -9.02 0.31 6.46
CA LYS A 8 -9.64 1.36 5.65
C LYS A 8 -8.64 2.46 5.26
N ASP A 9 -7.71 2.80 6.14
CA ASP A 9 -6.75 3.89 5.92
C ASP A 9 -5.65 3.46 4.94
N ILE A 10 -5.16 2.23 5.07
CA ILE A 10 -4.23 1.63 4.10
C ILE A 10 -4.90 1.51 2.73
N HIS A 11 -6.16 1.06 2.70
CA HIS A 11 -6.90 0.98 1.44
C HIS A 11 -7.03 2.36 0.75
N LYS A 12 -7.42 3.40 1.49
CA LYS A 12 -7.50 4.78 0.96
C LYS A 12 -6.15 5.28 0.46
N LEU A 13 -5.07 5.01 1.21
CA LEU A 13 -3.73 5.41 0.83
C LEU A 13 -3.31 4.73 -0.49
N VAL A 14 -3.51 3.43 -0.63
CA VAL A 14 -3.20 2.69 -1.88
C VAL A 14 -4.01 3.24 -3.05
N CYS A 15 -5.30 3.55 -2.86
CA CYS A 15 -6.11 4.19 -3.90
C CYS A 15 -5.55 5.55 -4.33
N ARG A 16 -5.04 6.35 -3.39
CA ARG A 16 -4.39 7.64 -3.69
C ARG A 16 -3.10 7.42 -4.50
N LEU A 17 -2.24 6.50 -4.07
CA LEU A 17 -1.00 6.17 -4.77
C LEU A 17 -1.26 5.71 -6.21
N ILE A 18 -2.29 4.89 -6.45
CA ILE A 18 -2.66 4.44 -7.80
C ILE A 18 -3.08 5.62 -8.67
N ARG A 19 -3.80 6.61 -8.13
CA ARG A 19 -4.12 7.87 -8.84
C ARG A 19 -2.85 8.66 -9.17
N ASP A 20 -1.88 8.64 -8.27
CA ASP A 20 -0.57 9.28 -8.41
C ASP A 20 0.43 8.44 -9.25
N LYS A 21 -0.08 7.61 -10.18
CA LYS A 21 0.71 6.77 -11.11
C LYS A 21 1.52 5.65 -10.48
N TRP A 22 1.27 5.30 -9.22
CA TRP A 22 1.84 4.08 -8.65
C TRP A 22 1.14 2.85 -9.23
N ARG A 23 1.88 1.75 -9.38
CA ARG A 23 1.35 0.51 -9.92
C ARG A 23 1.09 -0.47 -8.78
N PHE A 24 -0.14 -0.96 -8.67
CA PHE A 24 -0.45 -2.03 -7.73
C PHE A 24 -0.29 -3.41 -8.38
N LYS A 25 0.36 -4.34 -7.69
CA LYS A 25 0.50 -5.74 -8.09
C LYS A 25 -0.09 -6.64 -7.00
N HIS A 26 -1.08 -7.45 -7.37
CA HIS A 26 -1.56 -8.54 -6.52
C HIS A 26 -0.50 -9.65 -6.48
N LEU A 27 -0.07 -10.04 -5.26
CA LEU A 27 0.70 -11.25 -5.03
C LEU A 27 -0.18 -12.26 -4.26
N LYS A 28 0.31 -13.49 -4.07
CA LYS A 28 -0.46 -14.60 -3.47
C LYS A 28 -1.05 -14.28 -2.10
N LYS A 29 -0.28 -13.63 -1.22
CA LYS A 29 -0.71 -13.27 0.16
C LYS A 29 -0.95 -11.78 0.34
N HIS A 30 0.01 -10.97 -0.10
CA HIS A 30 0.01 -9.52 0.08
C HIS A 30 -0.03 -8.79 -1.25
N GLY A 31 -0.65 -7.60 -1.26
CA GLY A 31 -0.47 -6.68 -2.36
C GLY A 31 0.93 -6.10 -2.36
N SER A 32 1.30 -5.44 -3.44
CA SER A 32 2.45 -4.53 -3.44
C SER A 32 2.16 -3.33 -4.31
N VAL A 33 2.72 -2.18 -3.95
CA VAL A 33 2.72 -0.96 -4.76
C VAL A 33 4.12 -0.67 -5.24
N CYS A 34 4.26 -0.35 -6.51
CA CYS A 34 5.51 0.11 -7.11
C CYS A 34 5.41 1.61 -7.38
N SER A 35 6.36 2.35 -6.84
CA SER A 35 6.55 3.77 -7.14
C SER A 35 6.89 3.98 -8.61
N PRO A 36 6.60 5.17 -9.17
CA PRO A 36 7.04 5.55 -10.51
C PRO A 36 8.55 5.45 -10.72
N LYS A 37 9.33 5.59 -9.62
CA LYS A 37 10.80 5.45 -9.60
C LYS A 37 11.27 3.99 -9.55
N GLY A 38 10.36 3.01 -9.61
CA GLY A 38 10.68 1.57 -9.64
C GLY A 38 10.83 0.90 -8.28
N LYS A 39 10.78 1.63 -7.17
CA LYS A 39 10.82 1.04 -5.82
C LYS A 39 9.49 0.36 -5.47
N GLN A 40 9.54 -0.82 -4.88
CA GLN A 40 8.37 -1.61 -4.50
C GLN A 40 8.17 -1.63 -2.99
N LEU A 41 6.91 -1.57 -2.54
CA LEU A 41 6.51 -1.71 -1.13
C LEU A 41 5.37 -2.71 -1.00
N THR A 42 5.46 -3.59 -0.01
CA THR A 42 4.41 -4.56 0.30
C THR A 42 3.22 -3.88 0.99
N VAL A 43 2.01 -4.13 0.49
CA VAL A 43 0.75 -3.69 1.09
C VAL A 43 0.21 -4.79 1.99
N PRO A 44 0.06 -4.54 3.31
CA PRO A 44 -0.50 -5.53 4.21
C PRO A 44 -1.99 -5.74 3.93
N SER A 45 -2.38 -6.97 3.60
CA SER A 45 -3.77 -7.34 3.25
C SER A 45 -4.70 -7.32 4.45
N SER A 46 -4.24 -7.82 5.60
CA SER A 46 -5.03 -7.93 6.83
C SER A 46 -4.16 -7.69 8.07
N PRO A 47 -3.69 -6.44 8.27
CA PRO A 47 -2.85 -6.13 9.42
C PRO A 47 -3.66 -6.22 10.72
N SER A 48 -3.08 -6.86 11.73
CA SER A 48 -3.58 -6.88 13.11
C SER A 48 -2.95 -5.78 13.99
N ASP A 49 -1.82 -5.21 13.56
CA ASP A 49 -1.13 -4.13 14.27
C ASP A 49 -1.88 -2.79 14.11
N ARG A 50 -2.19 -2.14 15.24
CA ARG A 50 -2.78 -0.79 15.28
C ARG A 50 -1.89 0.27 14.60
N ARG A 51 -0.57 0.05 14.53
CA ARG A 51 0.39 0.95 13.88
C ARG A 51 0.63 0.64 12.42
N ALA A 52 -0.02 -0.38 11.84
CA ALA A 52 0.23 -0.81 10.47
C ALA A 52 0.06 0.32 9.45
N TYR A 53 -0.96 1.18 9.62
CA TYR A 53 -1.14 2.35 8.77
C TYR A 53 0.03 3.34 8.88
N MET A 54 0.44 3.69 10.11
CA MET A 54 1.51 4.66 10.35
C MET A 54 2.86 4.16 9.82
N ASN A 55 3.16 2.87 10.01
CA ASN A 55 4.39 2.27 9.49
C ASN A 55 4.38 2.28 7.96
N PHE A 56 3.28 1.81 7.34
CA PHE A 56 3.14 1.80 5.89
C PHE A 56 3.21 3.21 5.29
N TYR A 57 2.60 4.20 5.92
CA TYR A 57 2.67 5.60 5.48
C TYR A 57 4.09 6.16 5.54
N LYS A 58 4.82 5.91 6.64
CA LYS A 58 6.24 6.31 6.77
C LYS A 58 7.10 5.66 5.70
N ASP A 59 6.86 4.39 5.39
CA ASP A 59 7.60 3.69 4.34
C ASP A 59 7.34 4.30 2.96
N ILE A 60 6.09 4.68 2.66
CA ILE A 60 5.77 5.42 1.44
C ILE A 60 6.49 6.77 1.38
N GLN A 61 6.54 7.52 2.49
CA GLN A 61 7.24 8.81 2.54
C GLN A 61 8.75 8.68 2.29
N ARG A 62 9.39 7.59 2.73
CA ARG A 62 10.81 7.31 2.45
C ARG A 62 11.09 6.96 0.98
N LEU A 63 10.06 6.59 0.23
CA LEU A 63 10.17 6.15 -1.17
C LEU A 63 9.79 7.23 -2.18
N SER A 64 9.02 8.24 -1.76
CA SER A 64 8.66 9.43 -2.55
C SER A 64 9.88 10.28 -2.86
#